data_AF-A0A067CZ92-F1
#
_entry.id   AF-A0A067CZ92-F1
#
_cell.length_a   1.000
_cell.length_b   1.000
_cell.length_c   1.000
_cell.angle_alpha   90.00
_cell.angle_beta   90.00
_cell.angle_gamma   90.00
#
_symmetry.space_group_name_H-M   'P 1'
#
loop_
_entity.id
_entity.type
_entity.pdbx_description
1 polymer ?
#
loop_
_entity_poly.entity_id
_entity_poly.type
_entity_poly.pdbx_seq_one_letter_code
_entity_poly.pdbx_strand_id
1 'polypeptide(L)'
;MAAPSPREENVYMAKLAEQAEWYEKMVQYMEKVIVSASTSEEPPLRRLQERHRRTARLLEYRLKIEAELTEICSGILKLLDQKLVPTAAAADSKVFYLKMKGDYLLSLLNLAEFKTGDERKVAVENTLNAYKSAQV
;
A
#
# COMPACT_ATOMS: atom_id res chain seq x y z
N MET A 1 -56.51 2.71 -11.24
CA MET A 1 -55.70 2.14 -10.14
C MET A 1 -54.26 2.51 -10.43
N ALA A 2 -53.57 3.18 -9.49
CA ALA A 2 -52.16 3.54 -9.69
C ALA A 2 -51.30 2.26 -9.68
N ALA A 3 -50.32 2.16 -10.57
CA ALA A 3 -49.38 1.05 -10.55
C ALA A 3 -48.59 1.07 -9.23
N PRO A 4 -48.36 -0.08 -8.59
CA PRO A 4 -47.58 -0.14 -7.36
C PRO A 4 -46.18 0.42 -7.60
N SER A 5 -45.65 1.13 -6.62
CA SER A 5 -44.29 1.66 -6.71
C SER A 5 -43.26 0.52 -6.70
N PRO A 6 -42.09 0.68 -7.33
CA PRO A 6 -41.03 -0.33 -7.30
C PRO A 6 -40.62 -0.72 -5.87
N ARG A 7 -40.80 0.18 -4.90
CA ARG A 7 -40.57 -0.12 -3.48
C ARG A 7 -41.60 -1.09 -2.93
N GLU A 8 -42.88 -0.88 -3.20
CA GLU A 8 -43.97 -1.75 -2.76
C GLU A 8 -43.85 -3.15 -3.38
N GLU A 9 -43.45 -3.22 -4.65
CA GLU A 9 -43.15 -4.50 -5.33
C GLU A 9 -42.01 -5.26 -4.64
N ASN A 10 -40.90 -4.59 -4.31
CA ASN A 10 -39.78 -5.24 -3.63
C ASN A 10 -40.13 -5.67 -2.19
N VAL A 11 -40.94 -4.89 -1.45
CA VAL A 11 -41.44 -5.31 -0.13
C VAL A 11 -42.35 -6.54 -0.25
N TYR A 12 -43.20 -6.59 -1.27
CA TYR A 12 -44.06 -7.74 -1.53
C TYR A 12 -43.24 -9.00 -1.84
N MET A 13 -42.24 -8.89 -2.70
CA MET A 13 -41.36 -10.02 -3.04
C MET A 13 -40.52 -10.50 -1.86
N ALA A 14 -40.10 -9.61 -0.95
CA ALA A 14 -39.42 -9.99 0.28
C ALA A 14 -40.32 -10.84 1.20
N LYS A 15 -41.60 -10.47 1.35
CA LYS A 15 -42.58 -11.25 2.14
C LYS A 15 -42.86 -12.63 1.56
N LEU A 16 -42.97 -12.73 0.23
CA LEU A 16 -43.12 -14.03 -0.43
C LEU A 16 -41.87 -14.91 -0.25
N ALA A 17 -40.67 -14.32 -0.30
CA ALA A 17 -39.43 -15.04 -0.07
C ALA A 17 -39.29 -15.51 1.39
N GLU A 18 -39.77 -14.73 2.36
CA GLU A 18 -39.86 -15.12 3.77
C GLU A 18 -40.80 -16.32 3.96
N GLN A 19 -42.00 -16.26 3.37
CA GLN A 19 -42.95 -17.39 3.40
C GLN A 19 -42.42 -18.67 2.75
N ALA A 20 -41.51 -18.53 1.78
CA ALA A 20 -40.85 -19.63 1.10
C ALA A 20 -39.51 -20.04 1.74
N GLU A 21 -39.13 -19.44 2.88
CA GLU A 21 -37.84 -19.66 3.57
C GLU A 21 -36.60 -19.44 2.68
N TRP A 22 -36.72 -18.60 1.65
CA TRP A 22 -35.63 -18.26 0.73
C TRP A 22 -34.89 -16.99 1.18
N TYR A 23 -34.17 -17.13 2.30
CA TYR A 23 -33.52 -16.01 2.98
C TYR A 23 -32.55 -15.20 2.09
N GLU A 24 -31.81 -15.86 1.19
CA GLU A 24 -30.95 -15.15 0.23
C GLU A 24 -31.73 -14.18 -0.67
N LYS A 25 -32.90 -14.61 -1.18
CA LYS A 25 -33.75 -13.77 -2.03
C LYS A 25 -34.44 -12.66 -1.22
N MET A 26 -34.86 -12.97 0.00
CA MET A 26 -35.43 -11.98 0.93
C MET A 26 -34.44 -10.82 1.18
N VAL A 27 -33.17 -11.14 1.48
CA VAL A 27 -32.13 -10.13 1.70
C VAL A 27 -31.93 -9.26 0.45
N GLN A 28 -31.86 -9.85 -0.73
CA GLN A 28 -31.72 -9.09 -1.99
C GLN A 28 -32.89 -8.13 -2.23
N TYR A 29 -34.13 -8.54 -1.94
CA TYR A 29 -35.29 -7.65 -2.07
C TYR A 29 -35.29 -6.55 -1.01
N MET A 30 -34.90 -6.85 0.24
CA MET A 30 -34.77 -5.84 1.29
C MET A 30 -33.66 -4.80 1.00
N GLU A 31 -32.54 -5.22 0.42
CA GLU A 31 -31.50 -4.31 -0.06
C GLU A 31 -32.04 -3.35 -1.14
N LYS A 32 -32.84 -3.86 -2.08
CA LYS A 32 -33.50 -3.03 -3.11
C LYS A 32 -34.50 -2.05 -2.50
N VAL A 33 -35.22 -2.44 -1.44
CA VAL A 33 -36.11 -1.54 -0.70
C VAL A 33 -35.33 -0.39 -0.06
N ILE A 34 -34.18 -0.68 0.56
CA ILE A 34 -33.29 0.35 1.15
C ILE A 34 -32.78 1.28 0.04
N VAL A 35 -32.24 0.73 -1.04
CA VAL A 35 -31.72 1.51 -2.18
C VAL A 35 -32.80 2.40 -2.81
N SER A 36 -34.04 1.93 -2.90
CA SER A 36 -35.16 2.72 -3.43
C SER A 36 -35.63 3.83 -2.47
N ALA A 37 -35.37 3.71 -1.16
CA ALA A 37 -35.68 4.73 -0.15
C ALA A 37 -34.53 5.74 0.04
N SER A 38 -33.31 5.37 -0.32
CA SER A 38 -32.10 6.17 -0.16
C SER A 38 -31.76 6.95 -1.43
N THR A 39 -32.42 8.08 -1.66
CA THR A 39 -31.87 9.12 -2.55
C THR A 39 -30.70 9.90 -1.92
N SER A 40 -30.12 9.47 -0.79
CA SER A 40 -28.95 10.17 -0.20
C SER A 40 -28.01 9.37 0.71
N GLU A 41 -28.11 8.05 0.84
CA GLU A 41 -27.14 7.29 1.65
C GLU A 41 -26.67 6.01 0.95
N GLU A 42 -25.37 5.96 0.65
CA GLU A 42 -24.75 4.82 -0.02
C GLU A 42 -24.82 3.54 0.83
N PRO A 43 -25.12 2.37 0.24
CA PRO A 43 -25.16 1.10 0.96
C PRO A 43 -23.79 0.78 1.60
N PRO A 44 -23.76 0.14 2.79
CA PRO A 44 -22.52 -0.13 3.55
C PRO A 44 -21.43 -0.84 2.75
N LEU A 45 -21.84 -1.74 1.86
CA LEU A 45 -20.98 -2.49 0.94
C LEU A 45 -20.25 -1.58 -0.07
N ARG A 46 -20.93 -0.57 -0.65
CA ARG A 46 -20.28 0.39 -1.56
C ARG A 46 -19.26 1.24 -0.83
N ARG A 47 -19.54 1.65 0.41
CA ARG A 47 -18.58 2.39 1.25
C ARG A 47 -17.37 1.53 1.63
N LEU A 48 -17.55 0.24 1.89
CA LEU A 48 -16.45 -0.71 2.08
C LEU A 48 -15.61 -0.86 0.80
N GLN A 49 -16.24 -1.06 -0.34
CA GLN A 49 -15.57 -1.23 -1.62
C GLN A 49 -14.78 0.01 -2.04
N GLU A 50 -15.34 1.20 -1.83
CA GLU A 50 -14.65 2.47 -2.09
C GLU A 50 -13.48 2.68 -1.11
N ARG A 51 -13.62 2.29 0.17
CA ARG A 51 -12.49 2.26 1.11
C ARG A 51 -11.38 1.32 0.63
N HIS A 52 -11.71 0.10 0.21
CA HIS A 52 -10.73 -0.84 -0.36
C HIS A 52 -10.05 -0.26 -1.60
N ARG A 53 -10.81 0.39 -2.50
CA ARG A 53 -10.27 1.01 -3.71
C ARG A 53 -9.37 2.21 -3.43
N ARG A 54 -9.69 3.01 -2.41
CA ARG A 54 -8.83 4.11 -1.93
C ARG A 54 -7.54 3.57 -1.33
N THR A 55 -7.63 2.58 -0.46
CA THR A 55 -6.46 1.92 0.14
C THR A 55 -5.58 1.28 -0.95
N ALA A 56 -6.16 0.61 -1.94
CA ALA A 56 -5.42 0.01 -3.05
C ALA A 56 -4.62 1.05 -3.85
N ARG A 57 -5.25 2.19 -4.19
CA ARG A 57 -4.54 3.30 -4.86
C ARG A 57 -3.41 3.87 -4.00
N LEU A 58 -3.64 4.07 -2.70
CA LEU A 58 -2.60 4.57 -1.79
C LEU A 58 -1.42 3.59 -1.69
N LEU A 59 -1.68 2.28 -1.66
CA LEU A 59 -0.63 1.27 -1.67
C LEU A 59 0.15 1.28 -2.98
N GLU A 60 -0.51 1.41 -4.12
CA GLU A 60 0.13 1.52 -5.43
C GLU A 60 1.05 2.75 -5.52
N TYR A 61 0.58 3.92 -5.09
CA TYR A 61 1.42 5.12 -5.00
C TYR A 61 2.61 4.94 -4.07
N ARG A 62 2.41 4.31 -2.91
CA ARG A 62 3.50 4.01 -1.97
C ARG A 62 4.57 3.14 -2.62
N LEU A 63 4.18 2.05 -3.27
CA LEU A 63 5.10 1.12 -3.95
C LEU A 63 5.87 1.82 -5.08
N LYS A 64 5.22 2.71 -5.84
CA LYS A 64 5.89 3.47 -6.89
C LYS A 64 6.97 4.41 -6.32
N ILE A 65 6.65 5.14 -5.25
CA ILE A 65 7.62 6.02 -4.57
C ILE A 65 8.77 5.20 -3.98
N GLU A 66 8.47 4.07 -3.33
CA GLU A 66 9.50 3.17 -2.78
C GLU A 66 10.44 2.65 -3.87
N ALA A 67 9.92 2.32 -5.05
CA ALA A 67 10.71 1.86 -6.19
C ALA A 67 11.63 2.97 -6.73
N GLU A 68 11.10 4.18 -6.96
CA GLU A 68 11.88 5.33 -7.44
C GLU A 68 12.99 5.71 -6.44
N LEU A 69 12.68 5.76 -5.14
CA LEU A 69 13.68 6.00 -4.10
C LEU A 69 14.77 4.92 -4.09
N THR A 70 14.39 3.65 -4.24
CA THR A 70 15.35 2.54 -4.29
C THR A 70 16.30 2.67 -5.47
N GLU A 71 15.79 3.07 -6.64
CA GLU A 71 16.59 3.28 -7.84
C GLU A 71 17.58 4.42 -7.67
N ILE A 72 17.13 5.56 -7.16
CA ILE A 72 17.97 6.73 -6.89
C ILE A 72 19.09 6.38 -5.89
N CYS A 73 18.73 5.77 -4.75
CA CYS A 73 19.70 5.37 -3.74
C CYS A 73 20.72 4.36 -4.31
N SER A 74 20.28 3.38 -5.10
CA SER A 74 21.16 2.42 -5.76
C SER A 74 22.11 3.09 -6.77
N GLY A 75 21.65 4.10 -7.50
CA GLY A 75 22.47 4.89 -8.40
C GLY A 75 23.58 5.65 -7.67
N ILE A 76 23.25 6.28 -6.54
CA ILE A 76 24.23 7.02 -5.73
C ILE A 76 25.25 6.06 -5.11
N LEU A 77 24.82 4.91 -4.60
CA LEU A 77 25.72 3.88 -4.08
C LEU A 77 26.72 3.40 -5.13
N LYS A 78 26.27 3.16 -6.38
CA LYS A 78 27.17 2.80 -7.49
C LYS A 78 28.19 3.90 -7.77
N LEU A 79 27.77 5.16 -7.77
CA LEU A 79 28.68 6.30 -7.99
C LEU A 79 29.73 6.40 -6.86
N LEU A 80 29.31 6.22 -5.61
CA LEU A 80 30.19 6.21 -4.45
C LEU A 80 31.24 5.10 -4.58
N ASP A 81 30.83 3.88 -4.88
CA ASP A 81 31.74 2.72 -4.95
C ASP A 81 32.67 2.72 -6.16
N GLN A 82 32.19 3.15 -7.33
CA GLN A 82 32.96 3.06 -8.56
C GLN A 82 33.87 4.26 -8.80
N LYS A 83 33.51 5.44 -8.28
CA LYS A 83 34.19 6.71 -8.61
C LYS A 83 34.72 7.40 -7.36
N LEU A 84 33.87 7.69 -6.38
CA LEU A 84 34.21 8.62 -5.30
C LEU A 84 35.13 8.01 -4.25
N VAL A 85 34.85 6.79 -3.79
CA VAL A 85 35.69 6.07 -2.81
C VAL A 85 37.08 5.72 -3.38
N PRO A 86 37.22 5.23 -4.63
CA PRO A 86 38.54 4.94 -5.21
C PRO A 86 39.36 6.20 -5.54
N THR A 87 38.72 7.32 -5.87
CA THR A 87 39.41 8.57 -6.24
C THR A 87 39.78 9.43 -5.03
N ALA A 88 39.27 9.12 -3.84
CA ALA A 88 39.58 9.84 -2.62
C ALA A 88 41.03 9.57 -2.16
N ALA A 89 41.94 10.49 -2.46
CA ALA A 89 43.34 10.42 -2.03
C ALA A 89 43.54 10.81 -0.55
N ALA A 90 42.71 11.73 -0.04
CA ALA A 90 42.75 12.15 1.36
C ALA A 90 41.86 11.25 2.24
N ALA A 91 42.38 10.86 3.41
CA ALA A 91 41.68 9.99 4.36
C ALA A 91 40.32 10.58 4.77
N ASP A 92 40.26 11.89 5.06
CA ASP A 92 39.03 12.58 5.46
C ASP A 92 37.93 12.53 4.40
N SER A 93 38.30 12.70 3.12
CA SER A 93 37.35 12.60 2.01
C SER A 93 36.82 11.17 1.84
N LYS A 94 37.67 10.16 2.09
CA LYS A 94 37.27 8.75 2.02
C LYS A 94 36.29 8.39 3.14
N VAL A 95 36.54 8.86 4.36
CA VAL A 95 35.62 8.70 5.51
C VAL A 95 34.28 9.38 5.23
N PHE A 96 34.30 10.59 4.65
CA PHE A 96 33.08 11.30 4.26
C PHE A 96 32.23 10.50 3.26
N TYR A 97 32.82 9.95 2.20
CA TYR A 97 32.09 9.13 1.22
C TYR A 97 31.57 7.81 1.81
N LEU A 98 32.31 7.18 2.72
CA LEU A 98 31.87 5.97 3.41
C LEU A 98 30.70 6.24 4.37
N LYS A 99 30.72 7.38 5.06
CA LYS A 99 29.59 7.82 5.90
C LYS A 99 28.35 8.08 5.04
N MET A 100 28.52 8.80 3.93
CA MET A 100 27.45 9.05 2.97
C MET A 100 26.88 7.74 2.40
N LYS A 101 27.72 6.75 2.11
CA LYS A 101 27.30 5.40 1.72
C LYS A 101 26.44 4.74 2.82
N GLY A 102 26.85 4.85 4.08
CA GLY A 102 26.08 4.37 5.24
C GLY A 102 24.69 4.99 5.32
N ASP A 103 24.58 6.30 5.10
CA ASP A 103 23.30 7.04 5.17
C ASP A 103 22.31 6.58 4.07
N TYR A 104 22.79 6.32 2.85
CA TYR A 104 21.94 5.77 1.77
C TYR A 104 21.53 4.32 2.02
N LEU A 105 22.42 3.50 2.61
CA LEU A 105 22.09 2.13 3.00
C LEU A 105 21.08 2.10 4.15
N LEU A 106 21.19 3.02 5.11
CA LEU A 106 20.22 3.18 6.19
C LEU A 106 18.84 3.58 5.66
N SER A 107 18.79 4.48 4.67
CA SER A 107 17.55 4.83 3.96
C SER A 107 16.91 3.60 3.30
N LEU A 108 17.69 2.78 2.60
CA LEU A 108 17.22 1.53 2.00
C LEU A 108 16.79 0.49 3.03
N LEU A 109 17.47 0.42 4.18
CA LEU A 109 17.09 -0.47 5.27
C LEU A 109 15.73 -0.10 5.87
N ASN A 110 15.45 1.19 6.06
CA ASN A 110 14.15 1.67 6.53
C ASN A 110 13.03 1.33 5.53
N LEU A 111 13.31 1.46 4.22
CA LEU A 111 12.39 1.03 3.17
C LEU A 111 12.18 -0.49 3.17
N ALA A 112 13.20 -1.26 3.58
CA ALA A 112 13.14 -2.70 3.72
C ALA A 112 12.52 -3.19 5.04
N GLU A 113 12.22 -2.31 6.01
CA GLU A 113 11.66 -2.70 7.32
C GLU A 113 10.31 -3.41 7.18
N PHE A 114 9.53 -3.00 6.17
CA PHE A 114 8.23 -3.57 5.83
C PHE A 114 8.33 -4.75 4.84
N LYS A 115 9.54 -5.04 4.33
CA LYS A 115 9.80 -6.19 3.47
C LYS A 115 10.12 -7.41 4.34
N THR A 116 9.52 -8.55 4.01
CA THR A 116 9.69 -9.79 4.77
C THR A 116 10.80 -10.66 4.18
N GLY A 117 11.55 -11.36 5.03
CA GLY A 117 12.52 -12.38 4.61
C GLY A 117 13.96 -11.89 4.41
N ASP A 118 14.64 -12.42 3.40
CA ASP A 118 16.09 -12.29 3.20
C ASP A 118 16.53 -10.88 2.75
N GLU A 119 15.67 -10.12 2.08
CA GLU A 119 15.97 -8.74 1.66
C GLU A 119 16.31 -7.83 2.84
N ARG A 120 15.61 -8.00 3.97
CA ARG A 120 15.88 -7.23 5.19
C ARG A 120 17.24 -7.59 5.78
N LYS A 121 17.62 -8.87 5.79
CA LYS A 121 18.91 -9.33 6.33
C LYS A 121 20.07 -8.75 5.52
N VAL A 122 19.98 -8.82 4.19
CA VAL A 122 20.99 -8.25 3.29
C VAL A 122 21.12 -6.74 3.47
N ALA A 123 20.00 -6.01 3.62
CA ALA A 123 20.03 -4.58 3.89
C ALA A 123 20.71 -4.25 5.24
N VAL A 124 20.45 -5.05 6.28
CA VAL A 124 21.08 -4.89 7.61
C VAL A 124 22.59 -5.11 7.52
N GLU A 125 23.02 -6.20 6.89
CA GLU A 125 24.45 -6.54 6.75
C GLU A 125 25.21 -5.47 5.97
N ASN A 126 24.66 -5.01 4.84
CA ASN A 126 25.27 -3.96 4.03
C ASN A 126 25.42 -2.66 4.82
N THR A 127 24.39 -2.27 5.57
CA THR A 127 24.40 -1.05 6.40
C THR A 127 25.46 -1.16 7.50
N LEU A 128 25.52 -2.30 8.20
CA LEU A 128 26.49 -2.54 9.26
C LEU A 128 27.92 -2.50 8.75
N ASN A 129 28.18 -3.10 7.58
CA ASN A 129 29.51 -3.11 6.98
C ASN A 129 29.96 -1.71 6.56
N ALA A 130 29.08 -0.89 5.98
CA ALA A 130 29.42 0.47 5.59
C ALA A 130 29.79 1.36 6.80
N TYR A 131 29.01 1.30 7.88
CA TYR A 131 29.32 2.07 9.09
C TYR A 131 30.59 1.58 9.79
N LYS A 132 30.86 0.26 9.80
CA LYS A 132 32.13 -0.28 10.30
C LYS A 132 33.32 0.23 9.49
N SER A 133 33.21 0.25 8.15
CA SER A 133 34.27 0.78 7.29
C SER A 133 34.51 2.28 7.46
N ALA A 134 33.51 3.03 7.94
CA ALA A 134 33.62 4.47 8.20
C ALA A 134 34.21 4.81 9.59
N GLN A 135 34.33 3.83 10.50
CA GLN A 135 34.87 4.01 11.86
C GLN A 135 36.39 3.76 11.94
N VAL A 136 37.05 3.49 10.81
CA VAL A 136 38.49 3.18 10.71
C VAL A 136 39.30 4.41 10.33
#